data_AF-A0A183SA01-F1
#
_entry.id   AF-A0A183SA01-F1
#
_cell.length_a   1.000
_cell.length_b   1.000
_cell.length_c   1.000
_cell.angle_alpha   90.00
_cell.angle_beta   90.00
_cell.angle_gamma   90.00
#
_symmetry.space_group_name_H-M   'P 1'
#
loop_
_entity.id
_entity.type
_entity.pdbx_description
1 polymer ?
#
loop_
_entity_poly.entity_id
_entity_poly.type
_entity_poly.pdbx_seq_one_letter_code
_entity_poly.pdbx_strand_id
1 'polypeptide(L)'
;MQRNWAKGLIVRKRQDFEVDLLNRATVNPKLFYGYLRQNTWNKDPIPLLRTAEGIDLTEDGAKADLRSEFFRSVFTKKTMNDYPADVFEVDTIVEIVQFTETIVLEELLGLKEYKSPGPDAIPAKILKSSRESS
;
A
#
# COMPACT_ATOMS: atom_id res chain seq x y z
N MET A 1 41.95 11.16 -19.40
CA MET A 1 42.68 10.33 -18.41
C MET A 1 41.86 9.94 -17.17
N GLN A 2 40.98 10.80 -16.62
CA GLN A 2 40.24 10.51 -15.37
C GLN A 2 39.20 9.38 -15.45
N ARG A 3 38.50 9.21 -16.58
CA ARG A 3 37.44 8.19 -16.74
C ARG A 3 37.93 6.75 -16.57
N ASN A 4 39.12 6.43 -17.06
CA ASN A 4 39.66 5.08 -16.99
C ASN A 4 40.11 4.72 -15.57
N TRP A 5 40.61 5.71 -14.83
CA TRP A 5 40.96 5.56 -13.41
C TRP A 5 39.72 5.30 -12.54
N ALA A 6 38.65 6.09 -12.72
CA ALA A 6 37.39 5.90 -12.00
C ALA A 6 36.77 4.52 -12.26
N LYS A 7 36.77 4.06 -13.53
CA LYS A 7 36.34 2.70 -13.89
C LYS A 7 37.17 1.64 -13.17
N GLY A 8 38.50 1.79 -13.15
CA GLY A 8 39.39 0.87 -12.45
C GLY A 8 39.19 0.85 -10.93
N LEU A 9 38.78 1.97 -10.34
CA LEU A 9 38.44 2.04 -8.91
C LEU A 9 37.11 1.33 -8.60
N ILE A 10 36.09 1.52 -9.44
CA ILE A 10 34.78 0.85 -9.31
C ILE A 10 34.94 -0.66 -9.39
N VAL A 11 35.73 -1.15 -10.36
CA VAL A 11 35.99 -2.59 -10.52
C VAL A 11 36.69 -3.16 -9.30
N ARG A 12 37.74 -2.49 -8.79
CA ARG A 12 38.44 -2.93 -7.58
C ARG A 12 37.53 -2.99 -6.36
N LYS A 13 36.75 -1.95 -6.11
CA LYS A 13 35.81 -1.92 -4.98
C LYS A 13 34.74 -3.01 -5.06
N ARG A 14 34.27 -3.33 -6.27
CA ARG A 14 33.35 -4.46 -6.50
C ARG A 14 34.02 -5.79 -6.18
N GLN A 15 35.24 -6.02 -6.65
CA GLN A 15 35.99 -7.25 -6.39
C GLN A 15 36.26 -7.44 -4.90
N ASP A 16 36.69 -6.39 -4.19
CA ASP A 16 36.92 -6.42 -2.75
C ASP A 16 35.63 -6.84 -2.00
N PHE A 17 34.48 -6.29 -2.41
CA PHE A 17 33.18 -6.66 -1.86
C PHE A 17 32.79 -8.11 -2.18
N GLU A 18 33.01 -8.58 -3.41
CA GLU A 18 32.71 -9.96 -3.81
C GLU A 18 33.56 -10.98 -3.04
N VAL A 19 34.82 -10.65 -2.74
CA VAL A 19 35.69 -11.47 -1.89
C VAL A 19 35.18 -11.51 -0.44
N ASP A 20 34.85 -10.35 0.16
CA ASP A 20 34.24 -10.29 1.51
C ASP A 20 32.93 -11.10 1.57
N LEU A 21 32.11 -10.97 0.54
CA LEU A 21 30.84 -11.69 0.43
C LEU A 21 31.06 -13.20 0.44
N LEU A 22 32.03 -13.72 -0.31
CA LEU A 22 32.34 -15.15 -0.34
C LEU A 22 32.85 -15.65 1.02
N ASN A 23 33.69 -14.87 1.69
CA ASN A 23 34.15 -15.19 3.05
C ASN A 23 32.97 -15.32 4.02
N ARG A 24 32.01 -14.39 3.96
CA ARG A 24 30.81 -14.39 4.82
C ARG A 24 29.78 -15.44 4.40
N ALA A 25 29.75 -15.82 3.13
CA ALA A 25 28.84 -16.83 2.61
C ALA A 25 29.11 -18.22 3.20
N THR A 26 30.33 -18.49 3.67
CA THR A 26 30.66 -19.71 4.40
C THR A 26 29.83 -19.88 5.68
N VAL A 27 29.54 -18.76 6.37
CA VAL A 27 28.72 -18.72 7.59
C VAL A 27 27.25 -18.49 7.26
N ASN A 28 26.95 -17.65 6.25
CA ASN A 28 25.60 -17.33 5.84
C ASN A 28 25.43 -17.38 4.30
N PRO A 29 25.07 -18.56 3.76
CA PRO A 29 24.88 -18.75 2.32
C PRO A 29 23.81 -17.82 1.71
N LYS A 30 22.85 -17.31 2.51
CA LYS A 30 21.80 -16.40 2.02
C LYS A 30 22.36 -15.10 1.44
N LEU A 31 23.53 -14.64 1.91
CA LEU A 31 24.17 -13.44 1.39
C LEU A 31 24.60 -13.62 -0.08
N PHE A 32 25.17 -14.77 -0.41
CA PHE A 32 25.58 -15.12 -1.77
C PHE A 32 24.38 -15.22 -2.72
N TYR A 33 23.33 -15.96 -2.33
CA TYR A 33 22.12 -16.06 -3.13
C TYR A 33 21.36 -14.73 -3.23
N GLY A 34 21.42 -13.88 -2.21
CA GLY A 34 20.91 -12.51 -2.27
C GLY A 34 21.62 -11.65 -3.30
N TYR A 35 22.95 -11.70 -3.33
CA TYR A 35 23.77 -11.01 -4.33
C TYR A 35 23.51 -11.53 -5.75
N LEU A 36 23.49 -12.86 -5.93
CA LEU A 36 23.15 -13.48 -7.21
C LEU A 36 21.78 -13.02 -7.68
N ARG A 37 20.75 -13.14 -6.84
CA ARG A 37 19.39 -12.71 -7.19
C ARG A 37 19.33 -11.25 -7.60
N GLN A 38 20.03 -10.36 -6.91
CA GLN A 38 20.06 -8.93 -7.29
C GLN A 38 20.77 -8.68 -8.64
N ASN A 39 21.76 -9.51 -8.99
CA ASN A 39 22.57 -9.36 -10.19
C ASN A 39 22.02 -10.17 -11.40
N THR A 40 21.23 -11.22 -11.16
CA THR A 40 20.66 -12.09 -12.20
C THR A 40 19.16 -11.91 -12.40
N TRP A 41 18.42 -11.32 -11.45
CA TRP A 41 17.02 -11.02 -11.69
C TRP A 41 16.95 -9.97 -12.78
N ASN A 42 16.34 -10.35 -13.91
CA ASN A 42 15.91 -9.41 -14.93
C ASN A 42 15.19 -8.25 -14.26
N LYS A 43 15.86 -7.09 -14.23
CA LYS A 43 15.20 -5.82 -14.06
C LYS A 43 14.53 -5.46 -15.38
N ASP A 44 13.78 -6.40 -15.96
CA ASP A 44 13.08 -6.12 -17.19
C ASP A 44 12.17 -4.94 -16.87
N PRO A 45 12.37 -3.77 -17.51
CA PRO A 45 11.36 -2.74 -17.44
C PRO A 45 10.05 -3.36 -17.91
N ILE A 46 8.93 -2.86 -17.40
CA ILE A 46 7.58 -3.34 -17.72
C ILE A 46 7.55 -3.82 -19.19
N PRO A 47 7.15 -5.09 -19.45
CA PRO A 47 7.16 -5.66 -20.80
C PRO A 47 6.55 -4.69 -21.81
N LEU A 48 7.08 -4.68 -23.03
CA LEU A 48 6.60 -3.81 -24.12
C LEU A 48 5.07 -3.86 -24.18
N LEU A 49 4.44 -2.71 -23.89
CA LEU A 49 2.99 -2.58 -24.00
C LEU A 49 2.68 -2.13 -25.42
N ARG A 50 1.70 -2.74 -26.06
CA ARG A 50 1.22 -2.32 -27.38
C ARG A 50 0.01 -1.44 -27.23
N THR A 51 0.00 -0.30 -27.92
CA THR A 51 -1.22 0.49 -28.08
C THR A 51 -2.20 -0.23 -29.00
N ALA A 52 -3.45 0.25 -29.07
CA ALA A 52 -4.48 -0.32 -29.93
C ALA A 52 -4.10 -0.26 -31.43
N GLU A 53 -3.23 0.67 -31.81
CA GLU A 53 -2.69 0.84 -33.17
C GLU A 53 -1.50 -0.10 -33.45
N GLY A 54 -1.13 -0.95 -32.50
CA GLY A 54 -0.03 -1.91 -32.63
C GLY A 54 1.36 -1.30 -32.43
N ILE A 55 1.46 -0.10 -31.86
CA ILE A 55 2.73 0.57 -31.60
C ILE A 55 3.30 0.09 -30.26
N ASP A 56 4.57 -0.33 -30.26
CA ASP A 56 5.27 -0.76 -29.05
C ASP A 56 5.70 0.46 -28.20
N LEU A 57 5.23 0.53 -26.94
CA LEU A 57 5.61 1.55 -25.97
C LEU A 57 6.87 1.13 -25.21
N THR A 58 7.98 1.81 -25.46
CA THR A 58 9.26 1.61 -24.77
C THR A 58 9.43 2.49 -23.53
N GLU A 59 8.81 3.68 -23.52
CA GLU A 59 8.94 4.67 -22.45
C GLU A 59 8.01 4.37 -21.26
N ASP A 60 8.54 4.43 -20.04
CA ASP A 60 7.79 4.06 -18.84
C ASP A 60 6.65 5.05 -18.50
N GLY A 61 6.79 6.33 -18.85
CA GLY A 61 5.71 7.33 -18.70
C GLY A 61 4.49 6.97 -19.55
N ALA A 62 4.71 6.69 -20.84
CA ALA A 62 3.64 6.28 -21.75
C ALA A 62 2.97 4.96 -21.31
N LYS A 63 3.74 4.00 -20.75
CA LYS A 63 3.18 2.78 -20.17
C LYS A 63 2.29 3.07 -18.95
N ALA A 64 2.69 4.03 -18.11
CA ALA A 64 1.91 4.42 -16.94
C ALA A 64 0.60 5.11 -17.34
N ASP A 65 0.65 6.00 -18.34
CA ASP A 65 -0.53 6.70 -18.86
C ASP A 65 -1.53 5.71 -19.48
N LEU A 66 -1.08 4.80 -20.34
CA LEU A 66 -1.93 3.77 -20.93
C LEU A 66 -2.64 2.91 -19.86
N ARG A 67 -1.90 2.52 -18.80
CA ARG A 67 -2.48 1.78 -17.67
C ARG A 67 -3.49 2.61 -16.90
N SER A 68 -3.21 3.90 -16.69
CA SER A 68 -4.10 4.83 -16.01
C SER A 68 -5.41 5.00 -16.78
N GLU A 69 -5.33 5.17 -18.11
CA GLU A 69 -6.50 5.23 -18.99
C GLU A 69 -7.32 3.94 -18.95
N PHE A 70 -6.66 2.79 -19.08
CA PHE A 70 -7.33 1.50 -18.97
C PHE A 70 -8.04 1.34 -17.61
N PHE A 71 -7.35 1.67 -16.52
CA PHE A 71 -7.92 1.59 -15.18
C PHE A 71 -9.11 2.55 -15.02
N ARG A 72 -9.05 3.75 -15.57
CA ARG A 72 -10.19 4.69 -15.58
C ARG A 72 -11.38 4.16 -16.39
N SER A 73 -11.12 3.44 -17.48
CA SER A 73 -12.17 2.95 -18.37
C SER A 73 -13.08 1.89 -17.73
N VAL A 74 -12.54 1.09 -16.79
CA VAL A 74 -13.31 0.05 -16.09
C VAL A 74 -14.18 0.59 -14.95
N PHE A 75 -14.03 1.86 -14.56
CA PHE A 75 -14.91 2.48 -13.57
C PHE A 75 -16.18 3.01 -14.24
N THR A 76 -17.32 2.51 -13.78
CA THR A 76 -18.62 3.10 -14.10
C THR A 76 -18.79 4.38 -13.30
N LYS A 77 -19.06 5.51 -13.97
CA LYS A 77 -19.49 6.75 -13.32
C LYS A 77 -20.92 6.56 -12.83
N LYS A 78 -21.09 6.13 -11.58
CA LYS A 78 -22.41 6.07 -10.96
C LYS A 78 -22.96 7.48 -10.77
N THR A 79 -24.13 7.74 -11.32
CA THR A 79 -24.96 8.90 -11.03
C THR A 79 -25.89 8.59 -9.85
N MET A 80 -26.48 9.61 -9.24
CA MET A 80 -27.42 9.44 -8.11
C MET A 80 -28.62 8.53 -8.48
N ASN A 81 -28.89 8.36 -9.78
CA ASN A 81 -29.94 7.50 -10.34
C ASN A 81 -29.52 6.03 -10.51
N ASP A 82 -28.23 5.69 -10.35
CA ASP A 82 -27.74 4.30 -10.43
C ASP A 82 -27.83 3.56 -9.09
N TYR A 83 -28.23 4.26 -8.03
CA TYR A 83 -28.65 3.63 -6.80
C TYR A 83 -30.11 3.22 -6.97
N PRO A 84 -30.51 2.00 -6.57
CA PRO A 84 -31.93 1.74 -6.40
C PRO A 84 -32.48 2.86 -5.51
N ALA A 85 -33.62 3.44 -5.88
CA ALA A 85 -34.33 4.34 -4.99
C ALA A 85 -34.41 3.64 -3.64
N ASP A 86 -34.15 4.40 -2.57
CA ASP A 86 -34.17 3.88 -1.21
C ASP A 86 -35.63 3.58 -0.84
N VAL A 87 -36.19 2.53 -1.43
CA VAL A 87 -37.52 2.02 -1.14
C VAL A 87 -37.36 1.10 0.07
N PHE A 88 -36.86 1.66 1.16
CA PHE A 88 -37.15 1.09 2.46
C PHE A 88 -38.59 1.46 2.74
N GLU A 89 -39.50 0.47 2.69
CA GLU A 89 -40.73 0.58 3.47
C GLU A 89 -40.30 0.72 4.93
N VAL A 90 -40.33 1.95 5.44
CA VAL A 90 -40.06 2.25 6.85
C VAL A 90 -41.27 1.78 7.62
N ASP A 91 -41.36 0.48 7.84
CA ASP A 91 -42.52 -0.17 8.47
C ASP A 91 -42.57 0.13 9.99
N THR A 92 -41.54 0.77 10.54
CA THR A 92 -41.52 1.19 11.95
C THR A 92 -40.50 2.30 12.18
N ILE A 93 -40.98 3.51 12.46
CA ILE A 93 -40.15 4.57 13.02
C ILE A 93 -39.93 4.20 14.49
N VAL A 94 -38.69 3.84 14.85
CA VAL A 94 -38.31 3.67 16.25
C VAL A 94 -38.21 5.05 16.87
N GLU A 95 -39.29 5.49 17.52
CA GLU A 95 -39.39 6.85 18.08
C GLU A 95 -38.52 7.04 19.33
N ILE A 96 -38.28 5.98 20.10
CA ILE A 96 -37.51 6.05 21.35
C ILE A 96 -36.61 4.82 21.49
N VAL A 97 -35.30 5.05 21.50
CA VAL A 97 -34.29 4.05 21.89
C VAL A 97 -33.82 4.40 23.31
N GLN A 98 -33.96 3.46 24.24
CA GLN A 98 -33.47 3.62 25.61
C GLN A 98 -32.09 2.95 25.74
N PHE A 99 -31.08 3.74 26.09
CA PHE A 99 -29.75 3.23 26.43
C PHE A 99 -29.63 3.22 27.95
N THR A 100 -29.44 2.02 28.54
CA THR A 100 -29.11 1.93 29.96
C THR A 100 -27.64 2.26 30.18
N GLU A 101 -27.33 2.81 31.36
CA GLU A 101 -25.95 3.14 31.73
C GLU A 101 -25.02 1.93 31.61
N THR A 102 -25.50 0.74 31.96
CA THR A 102 -24.76 -0.52 31.84
C THR A 102 -24.32 -0.82 30.41
N ILE A 103 -25.22 -0.65 29.43
CA ILE A 103 -24.92 -0.90 28.01
C ILE A 103 -23.84 0.09 27.53
N VAL A 104 -23.98 1.35 27.89
CA VAL A 104 -23.01 2.40 27.52
C VAL A 104 -21.64 2.11 28.13
N LEU A 105 -21.60 1.67 29.39
CA LEU A 105 -20.35 1.34 30.07
C LEU A 105 -19.64 0.11 29.50
N GLU A 106 -20.39 -0.92 29.08
CA GLU A 106 -19.83 -2.10 28.42
C GLU A 106 -19.22 -1.74 27.05
N GLU A 107 -19.92 -0.94 26.24
CA GLU A 107 -19.42 -0.48 24.95
C GLU A 107 -18.15 0.38 25.10
N LEU A 108 -18.11 1.28 26.09
CA LEU A 108 -16.92 2.08 26.39
C LEU A 108 -15.71 1.22 26.84
N LEU A 109 -15.94 0.07 27.50
CA LEU A 109 -14.87 -0.87 27.85
C LEU A 109 -14.32 -1.62 26.63
N GLY A 110 -15.18 -1.90 25.64
CA GLY A 110 -14.80 -2.56 24.40
C GLY A 110 -13.92 -1.70 23.48
N LEU A 111 -13.86 -0.39 23.71
CA LEU A 111 -13.07 0.54 22.89
C LEU A 111 -11.56 0.26 23.00
N LYS A 112 -10.94 0.13 21.81
CA LYS A 112 -9.49 -0.02 21.66
C LYS A 112 -8.83 1.35 21.54
N GLU A 113 -8.13 1.77 22.59
CA GLU A 113 -7.52 3.11 22.70
C GLU A 113 -6.54 3.47 21.57
N TYR A 114 -5.89 2.46 20.97
CA TYR A 114 -4.88 2.64 19.93
C TYR A 114 -5.47 2.73 18.51
N LYS A 115 -6.79 2.71 18.36
CA LYS A 115 -7.44 2.87 17.05
C LYS A 115 -7.44 4.33 16.63
N SER A 116 -7.24 4.55 15.33
CA SER A 116 -7.34 5.88 14.73
C SER A 116 -8.77 6.42 14.87
N PRO A 117 -8.95 7.74 15.09
CA PRO A 117 -10.26 8.38 15.10
C PRO A 117 -11.03 8.14 13.79
N GLY A 118 -12.36 8.11 13.89
CA GLY A 118 -13.23 8.06 12.73
C GLY A 118 -13.35 9.43 12.05
N PRO A 119 -14.33 9.58 11.14
CA PRO A 119 -14.66 10.86 10.53
C PRO A 119 -15.07 11.95 11.53
N ASP A 120 -15.48 11.55 12.74
CA ASP A 120 -15.78 12.43 13.87
C ASP A 120 -14.53 13.06 14.50
N ALA A 121 -13.33 12.56 14.16
CA ALA A 121 -12.05 12.96 14.73
C ALA A 121 -11.93 12.79 16.26
N ILE A 122 -12.80 11.98 16.88
CA ILE A 122 -12.78 11.72 18.33
C ILE A 122 -11.96 10.45 18.62
N PRO A 123 -10.85 10.53 19.36
CA PRO A 123 -10.09 9.35 19.75
C PRO A 123 -10.81 8.53 20.82
N ALA A 124 -10.75 7.20 20.68
CA ALA A 124 -11.30 6.24 21.64
C ALA A 124 -10.76 6.43 23.08
N LYS A 125 -9.51 6.91 23.21
CA LYS A 125 -8.89 7.22 24.50
C LYS A 125 -9.65 8.29 25.29
N ILE A 126 -10.17 9.31 24.61
CA ILE A 126 -10.92 10.40 25.27
C ILE A 126 -12.23 9.86 25.83
N LEU A 127 -12.99 9.13 25.00
CA LEU A 127 -14.27 8.53 25.39
C LEU A 127 -14.13 7.60 26.60
N LYS A 128 -13.03 6.84 26.66
CA LYS A 128 -12.76 5.94 27.78
C LYS A 128 -12.42 6.70 29.08
N SER A 129 -11.74 7.84 28.99
CA SER A 129 -11.43 8.69 30.16
C SER A 129 -12.65 9.42 30.72
N SER A 130 -13.66 9.72 29.88
CA SER A 130 -14.90 10.38 30.32
C SER A 130 -15.69 9.56 31.35
N ARG A 131 -15.45 8.25 31.42
CA ARG A 131 -15.99 7.34 32.45
C ARG A 131 -15.50 7.67 33.86
N GLU A 132 -14.28 8.18 34.02
CA GLU A 132 -13.65 8.38 35.34
C GLU A 132 -14.13 9.66 36.05
N SER A 133 -14.90 10.51 35.35
CA SER A 133 -15.36 11.81 35.85
C SER A 133 -16.85 11.86 36.20
N SER A 134 -17.58 10.73 36.15
CA SER A 134 -19.01 10.62 36.49
C SER A 134 -19.26 9.77 37.72
#